data_AF-A0A0V0V2J1-F1
#
_entry.id   AF-A0A0V0V2J1-F1
#
_cell.length_a   1.000
_cell.length_b   1.000
_cell.length_c   1.000
_cell.angle_alpha   90.00
_cell.angle_beta   90.00
_cell.angle_gamma   90.00
#
_symmetry.space_group_name_H-M   'P 1'
#
loop_
_entity.id
_entity.type
_entity.pdbx_description
1 polymer ?
#
loop_
_entity_poly.entity_id
_entity_poly.type
_entity_poly.pdbx_seq_one_letter_code
_entity_poly.pdbx_strand_id
1 'polypeptide(L)'
;MIAVIVVEEENLAFDAIKMEYLFHQQTHGLPSAIVKAVRSKGLLNATEINSGYDARELCIRALENGLLAKITHGNKIRFLII
;
A
#
# COMPACT_ATOMS: atom_id res chain seq x y z
N MET A 1 -23.80 17.57 0.75
CA MET A 1 -22.78 16.55 1.11
C MET A 1 -21.88 16.35 -0.10
N ILE A 2 -20.79 17.13 -0.21
CA ILE A 2 -19.98 17.24 -1.44
C ILE A 2 -19.09 16.02 -1.65
N ALA A 3 -18.55 15.43 -0.59
CA ALA A 3 -17.61 14.31 -0.67
C ALA A 3 -18.17 13.06 -1.37
N VAL A 4 -19.45 12.70 -1.13
CA VAL A 4 -20.06 11.53 -1.78
C VAL A 4 -20.31 11.80 -3.26
N ILE A 5 -20.73 13.02 -3.60
CA ILE A 5 -20.97 13.42 -4.99
C ILE A 5 -19.67 13.29 -5.80
N VAL A 6 -18.55 13.79 -5.27
CA VAL A 6 -17.24 13.68 -5.92
C VAL A 6 -16.84 12.20 -6.15
N VAL A 7 -17.04 11.34 -5.16
CA VAL A 7 -16.73 9.90 -5.29
C VAL A 7 -17.51 9.25 -6.44
N GLU A 8 -18.77 9.63 -6.63
CA GLU A 8 -19.64 9.12 -7.69
C GLU A 8 -19.33 9.75 -9.06
N GLU A 9 -19.28 11.09 -9.14
CA GLU A 9 -19.06 11.83 -10.40
C GLU A 9 -17.68 11.59 -10.99
N GLU A 10 -16.64 11.46 -10.16
CA GLU A 10 -15.27 11.17 -10.60
C GLU A 10 -14.97 9.67 -10.71
N ASN A 11 -15.95 8.80 -10.41
CA ASN A 11 -15.82 7.34 -10.51
C ASN A 11 -14.59 6.76 -9.77
N LEU A 12 -14.31 7.29 -8.57
CA LEU A 12 -13.11 6.96 -7.79
C LEU A 12 -13.03 5.47 -7.42
N ALA A 13 -14.17 4.77 -7.37
CA ALA A 13 -14.21 3.33 -7.13
C ALA A 13 -13.56 2.54 -8.27
N PHE A 14 -13.79 2.93 -9.53
CA PHE A 14 -13.17 2.28 -10.69
C PHE A 14 -11.68 2.60 -10.78
N ASP A 15 -11.30 3.85 -10.48
CA ASP A 15 -9.89 4.24 -10.47
C ASP A 15 -9.12 3.54 -9.35
N ALA A 16 -9.73 3.32 -8.18
CA ALA A 16 -9.13 2.52 -7.13
C ALA A 16 -8.80 1.08 -7.57
N ILE A 17 -9.63 0.48 -8.44
CA ILE A 17 -9.37 -0.85 -9.03
C ILE A 17 -8.21 -0.80 -10.03
N LYS A 18 -8.11 0.25 -10.86
CA LYS A 18 -6.97 0.43 -11.77
C LYS A 18 -5.66 0.57 -10.99
N MET A 19 -5.68 1.37 -9.92
CA MET A 19 -4.52 1.60 -9.06
C MET A 19 -4.12 0.34 -8.30
N GLU A 20 -5.09 -0.48 -7.87
CA GLU A 20 -4.82 -1.82 -7.32
C GLU A 20 -4.01 -2.68 -8.29
N TYR A 21 -4.40 -2.73 -9.56
CA TYR A 21 -3.69 -3.50 -10.57
C TYR A 21 -2.24 -3.03 -10.75
N LEU A 22 -2.01 -1.72 -10.80
CA LEU A 22 -0.66 -1.15 -10.86
C LEU A 22 0.14 -1.50 -9.61
N PHE A 23 -0.45 -1.36 -8.42
CA PHE A 23 0.22 -1.71 -7.17
C PHE A 23 0.62 -3.20 -7.14
N HIS A 24 -0.25 -4.09 -7.58
CA HIS A 24 0.06 -5.51 -7.71
C HIS A 24 1.22 -5.77 -8.67
N GLN A 25 1.28 -5.08 -9.81
CA GLN A 25 2.40 -5.20 -10.74
C GLN A 25 3.72 -4.70 -10.12
N GLN A 26 3.71 -3.55 -9.44
CA GLN A 26 4.92 -2.98 -8.85
C GLN A 26 5.44 -3.76 -7.64
N THR A 27 4.54 -4.46 -6.93
CA THR A 27 4.90 -5.32 -5.81
C THR A 27 5.20 -6.76 -6.22
N HIS A 28 5.00 -7.10 -7.50
CA HIS A 28 5.35 -8.39 -8.04
C HIS A 28 6.88 -8.56 -8.05
N GLY A 29 7.35 -9.71 -7.55
CA GLY A 29 8.79 -10.00 -7.50
C GLY A 29 9.56 -9.30 -6.38
N LEU A 30 8.87 -8.64 -5.43
CA LEU A 30 9.53 -8.18 -4.20
C LEU A 30 10.24 -9.36 -3.51
N PRO A 31 11.42 -9.11 -2.91
CA PRO A 31 12.24 -10.19 -2.35
C PRO A 31 11.50 -10.91 -1.22
N SER A 32 11.23 -12.20 -1.43
CA SER A 32 10.49 -13.05 -0.48
C SER A 32 11.18 -13.22 0.87
N ALA A 33 12.51 -12.98 0.93
CA ALA A 33 13.26 -12.92 2.17
C ALA A 33 12.79 -11.77 3.07
N ILE A 34 12.37 -10.63 2.51
CA ILE A 34 11.92 -9.45 3.24
C ILE A 34 10.39 -9.42 3.34
N VAL A 35 9.71 -9.65 2.21
CA VAL A 35 8.27 -9.54 2.08
C VAL A 35 7.64 -10.93 2.20
N LYS A 36 6.82 -11.11 3.23
CA LYS A 36 6.11 -12.36 3.50
C LYS A 36 4.85 -12.50 2.66
N ALA A 37 4.08 -11.42 2.55
CA ALA A 37 2.83 -11.40 1.80
C ALA A 37 2.45 -9.97 1.42
N VAL A 38 1.80 -9.83 0.26
CA VAL A 38 1.15 -8.59 -0.17
C VAL A 38 -0.34 -8.88 -0.33
N ARG A 39 -1.19 -8.02 0.24
CA ARG A 39 -2.65 -8.12 0.16
C ARG A 39 -3.22 -6.77 -0.26
N SER A 40 -4.17 -6.78 -1.19
CA SER A 40 -4.87 -5.56 -1.64
C SER A 40 -6.33 -5.86 -1.98
N LYS A 41 -7.15 -4.80 -1.87
CA LYS A 41 -8.51 -4.72 -2.41
C LYS A 41 -8.80 -3.24 -2.69
N GLY A 42 -8.86 -2.85 -3.96
CA GLY A 42 -8.79 -1.44 -4.37
C GLY A 42 -7.52 -0.77 -3.80
N LEU A 43 -7.66 0.44 -3.26
CA LEU A 43 -6.60 1.19 -2.59
C LEU A 43 -6.38 0.80 -1.11
N LEU A 44 -6.92 -0.33 -0.66
CA LEU A 44 -6.66 -0.85 0.67
C LEU A 44 -5.57 -1.93 0.60
N ASN A 45 -4.33 -1.51 0.83
CA ASN A 45 -3.14 -2.35 0.65
C ASN A 45 -2.46 -2.64 2.00
N ALA A 46 -1.89 -3.84 2.13
CA ALA A 46 -1.04 -4.20 3.24
C ALA A 46 0.09 -5.14 2.80
N THR A 47 1.32 -4.79 3.16
CA THR A 47 2.51 -5.63 2.94
C THR A 47 3.03 -6.13 4.28
N GLU A 48 3.08 -7.45 4.45
CA GLU A 48 3.59 -8.11 5.65
C GLU A 48 5.09 -8.37 5.50
N ILE A 49 5.86 -7.94 6.50
CA ILE A 49 7.32 -8.07 6.54
C ILE A 49 7.71 -9.26 7.40
N ASN A 50 8.76 -10.00 6.98
CA ASN A 50 9.31 -11.11 7.73
C ASN A 50 9.96 -10.63 9.04
N SER A 51 9.95 -11.49 10.08
CA SER A 51 10.39 -11.16 11.43
C SER A 51 11.87 -10.77 11.58
N GLY A 52 12.71 -11.09 10.58
CA GLY A 52 14.13 -10.70 10.56
C GLY A 52 14.38 -9.25 10.11
N TYR A 53 13.34 -8.50 9.76
CA TYR A 53 13.44 -7.14 9.24
C TYR A 53 12.55 -6.19 10.04
N ASP A 54 13.03 -4.98 10.28
CA ASP A 54 12.24 -3.93 10.92
C ASP A 54 11.35 -3.21 9.91
N ALA A 55 10.03 -3.42 10.02
CA ALA A 55 9.05 -2.75 9.16
C ALA A 55 9.08 -1.22 9.29
N ARG A 56 9.52 -0.68 10.44
CA ARG A 56 9.64 0.77 10.65
C ARG A 56 10.75 1.37 9.82
N GLU A 57 11.91 0.71 9.80
CA GLU A 57 13.05 1.09 8.96
C GLU A 57 12.67 1.11 7.47
N LEU A 58 11.90 0.12 7.03
CA LEU A 58 11.32 0.10 5.67
C LEU A 58 10.40 1.29 5.40
N CYS A 59 9.58 1.72 6.36
CA CYS A 59 8.77 2.94 6.22
C CYS A 59 9.60 4.22 6.15
N ILE A 60 10.71 4.31 6.89
CA ILE A 60 11.63 5.46 6.83
C ILE A 60 12.28 5.53 5.45
N ARG A 61 12.78 4.39 4.93
CA ARG A 61 13.32 4.33 3.57
C ARG A 61 12.27 4.67 2.51
N ALA A 62 11.03 4.22 2.69
CA ALA A 62 9.95 4.60 1.79
C ALA A 62 9.74 6.12 1.78
N LEU A 63 9.76 6.76 2.95
CA LEU A 63 9.66 8.21 3.09
C LEU A 63 10.82 8.94 2.38
N GLU A 64 12.06 8.47 2.53
CA GLU A 64 13.23 9.02 1.83
C GLU A 64 13.10 8.90 0.31
N ASN A 65 12.37 7.89 -0.18
CA ASN A 65 12.02 7.70 -1.58
C ASN A 65 10.69 8.39 -1.98
N GLY A 66 10.13 9.24 -1.12
CA GLY A 66 8.93 10.04 -1.40
C GLY A 66 7.59 9.33 -1.19
N LEU A 67 7.59 8.13 -0.57
CA LEU A 67 6.39 7.35 -0.31
C LEU A 67 6.05 7.32 1.18
N LEU A 68 4.93 7.94 1.56
CA LEU A 68 4.45 7.88 2.93
C LEU A 68 3.77 6.54 3.23
N ALA A 69 4.26 5.87 4.27
CA ALA A 69 3.71 4.60 4.73
C ALA A 69 3.71 4.53 6.26
N LYS A 70 2.84 3.69 6.82
CA LYS A 70 2.76 3.48 8.25
C LYS A 70 2.71 2.00 8.61
N ILE A 71 3.42 1.65 9.68
CA ILE A 71 3.34 0.32 10.28
C ILE A 71 2.03 0.11 11.05
N THR A 72 1.54 -1.13 11.02
CA THR A 72 0.39 -1.61 11.78
C THR A 72 0.71 -2.99 12.33
N HIS A 73 0.22 -3.29 13.53
CA HIS A 73 0.43 -4.58 14.20
C HIS A 73 1.91 -5.05 14.22
N GLY A 74 2.85 -4.11 14.31
CA GLY A 74 4.30 -4.35 14.35
C GLY A 74 4.96 -4.65 13.00
N ASN A 75 4.36 -5.51 12.16
CA ASN A 75 5.03 -6.06 10.97
C ASN A 75 4.31 -5.82 9.63
N LYS A 76 3.22 -5.06 9.60
CA LYS A 76 2.46 -4.80 8.37
C LYS A 76 2.58 -3.33 7.98
N ILE A 77 2.99 -3.06 6.76
CA ILE A 77 3.08 -1.71 6.19
C ILE A 77 1.79 -1.42 5.41
N ARG A 78 1.13 -0.31 5.73
CA ARG A 78 0.06 0.27 4.93
C ARG A 78 0.59 1.47 4.17
N PHE A 79 0.31 1.49 2.88
CA PHE A 79 0.65 2.62 2.01
C PHE A 79 -0.51 3.59 2.00
N LEU A 80 -0.20 4.87 2.18
CA LEU A 80 -1.16 5.93 1.92
C LEU A 80 -0.97 6.32 0.47
N ILE A 81 -1.68 5.63 -0.42
CA ILE A 81 -1.78 6.04 -1.82
C ILE A 81 -2.79 7.20 -1.81
N ILE A 82 -2.28 8.42 -1.99
CA ILE A 82 -3.07 9.66 -2.07
C ILE A 82 -3.00 10.14 -3.51
#